data_AF-A0A939J9V1-F1
#
_entry.id   AF-A0A939J9V1-F1
#
_cell.length_a   1.000
_cell.length_b   1.000
_cell.length_c   1.000
_cell.angle_alpha   90.00
_cell.angle_beta   90.00
_cell.angle_gamma   90.00
#
_symmetry.space_group_name_H-M   'P 1'
#
loop_
_entity.id
_entity.type
_entity.pdbx_description
1 polymer ?
#
loop_
_entity_poly.entity_id
_entity_poly.type
_entity_poly.pdbx_seq_one_letter_code
_entity_poly.pdbx_strand_id
1 'polypeptide(L)'
;MYKHVVGALLLAGLGLTPATQAQTKAAAAKHTFALGDENFLLDGKPFQMISGELHYPRIPREAWRHRMKMAKAMGLNTIGTYVFWNVHEPEQGKYDFSGNNDIAAFVKIAQEEGLWVVLRPSPYVCAEWEFGGYPYWLQKDKNLVVRSKDPKYLAAYGRYLKAVAQQLAPLQVNHGGPVLMVQVENEYGFYASDKDYLALNRQMFVDAGFDGLLYTCDPGEKVKEGHLPGLLPAVNGWDDPRKVKQLVRTYHEGKGPYYIAEWYPAWFDWWGTPHHTVPASKYTPRLDSVLRAGISINMYMFHGGTTRGFMNGANYKGPGTRYEPQTSSYDYDAPLDEAGNATPKFMAFRGAIEKYLPAGTKLPAVPAAKPTMRTPVITLSSATNLLSVLPKPVVSAAPQTFEDLNQDYGFVLYRTTLAGGRTGTLQLKDLRDYAVVLVNGQRVATLDRRLEQDQTEITLPKGTVTLDILVENLGRLNFGPFLNQNRKGITEQVSFAGTEVKNWQHFRLPFNDISKVGKAPAGKAAAANGPVLRRGSFTVATPADTYFDMSQWGKGCVWLNGHHLGRYWEVGPQQTLYVPAEWLKKGANEVVVLEMLKPQQDKLVGLEKPILDVVKADGEARRTN
;
A
#
# COMPACT_ATOMS: atom_id res chain seq x y z
N MET A 1 35.28 62.09 52.13
CA MET A 1 36.53 61.92 52.90
C MET A 1 37.01 60.50 52.67
N TYR A 2 38.11 60.35 51.93
CA TYR A 2 38.75 59.09 51.53
C TYR A 2 39.20 58.28 52.75
N LYS A 3 39.06 56.95 52.72
CA LYS A 3 40.12 56.01 53.13
C LYS A 3 40.07 54.74 52.29
N HIS A 4 41.19 54.46 51.64
CA HIS A 4 41.50 53.27 50.87
C HIS A 4 41.76 52.08 51.79
N VAL A 5 41.32 50.88 51.38
CA VAL A 5 41.96 49.61 51.72
C VAL A 5 42.02 48.74 50.46
N VAL A 6 43.22 48.22 50.24
CA VAL A 6 43.70 47.42 49.11
C VAL A 6 43.03 46.04 49.11
N GLY A 7 42.43 45.65 47.99
CA GLY A 7 41.89 44.31 47.76
C GLY A 7 42.91 43.42 47.06
N ALA A 8 43.37 42.37 47.75
CA ALA A 8 44.14 41.28 47.17
C ALA A 8 43.19 40.29 46.47
N LEU A 9 43.30 40.18 45.15
CA LEU A 9 42.64 39.16 44.35
C LEU A 9 43.39 37.82 44.48
N LEU A 10 42.74 36.84 45.09
CA LEU A 10 43.13 35.43 45.03
C LEU A 10 42.88 34.88 43.62
N LEU A 11 43.95 34.39 42.97
CA LEU A 11 43.84 33.49 41.82
C LEU A 11 43.29 32.14 42.30
N ALA A 12 42.05 31.82 41.94
CA ALA A 12 41.54 30.46 41.95
C ALA A 12 41.61 29.92 40.52
N GLY A 13 42.47 28.92 40.30
CA GLY A 13 42.60 28.23 39.02
C GLY A 13 41.31 27.48 38.67
N LEU A 14 40.68 27.88 37.57
CA LEU A 14 39.63 27.10 36.91
C LEU A 14 40.28 25.91 36.20
N GLY A 15 40.18 24.72 36.80
CA GLY A 15 40.53 23.47 36.15
C GLY A 15 39.59 23.20 34.98
N LEU A 16 40.13 23.20 33.77
CA LEU A 16 39.49 22.66 32.57
C LEU A 16 39.34 21.14 32.72
N THR A 17 38.13 20.66 32.99
CA THR A 17 37.79 19.25 32.80
C THR A 17 37.61 18.97 31.31
N PRO A 18 38.35 18.02 30.71
CA PRO A 18 38.11 17.65 29.33
C PRO A 18 36.78 16.91 29.22
N ALA A 19 35.88 17.41 28.37
CA ALA A 19 34.67 16.71 27.98
C ALA A 19 35.08 15.41 27.25
N THR A 20 34.95 14.28 27.92
CA THR A 20 35.06 12.96 27.29
C THR A 20 33.90 12.81 26.31
N GLN A 21 34.18 12.98 25.01
CA GLN A 21 33.35 12.43 23.96
C GLN A 21 33.27 10.91 24.18
N ALA A 22 32.09 10.45 24.59
CA ALA A 22 31.79 9.03 24.55
C ALA A 22 31.74 8.61 23.07
N GLN A 23 32.87 8.12 22.56
CA GLN A 23 32.90 7.33 21.34
C GLN A 23 32.07 6.07 21.63
N THR A 24 30.84 6.05 21.13
CA THR A 24 30.09 4.81 20.95
C THR A 24 30.92 3.92 20.03
N LYS A 25 31.65 2.95 20.59
CA LYS A 25 32.24 1.86 19.81
C LYS A 25 31.10 1.21 19.04
N ALA A 26 31.13 1.30 17.71
CA ALA A 26 30.29 0.48 16.86
C ALA A 26 30.49 -0.98 17.28
N ALA A 27 29.39 -1.69 17.56
CA ALA A 27 29.46 -3.12 17.83
C ALA A 27 30.11 -3.79 16.61
N ALA A 28 31.14 -4.60 16.82
CA ALA A 28 31.79 -5.31 15.72
C ALA A 28 30.76 -6.19 15.00
N ALA A 29 30.78 -6.20 13.66
CA ALA A 29 29.90 -7.03 12.85
C ALA A 29 30.03 -8.50 13.26
N LYS A 30 28.96 -9.07 13.82
CA LYS A 30 28.95 -10.47 14.28
C LYS A 30 28.86 -11.45 13.12
N HIS A 31 28.25 -11.04 12.02
CA HIS A 31 27.99 -11.84 10.84
C HIS A 31 28.48 -11.15 9.58
N THR A 32 28.80 -11.93 8.55
CA THR A 32 29.18 -11.46 7.22
C THR A 32 28.28 -12.10 6.17
N PHE A 33 27.93 -11.36 5.13
CA PHE A 33 27.17 -11.86 4.00
C PHE A 33 27.83 -11.47 2.68
N ALA A 34 28.03 -12.44 1.78
CA ALA A 34 28.76 -12.25 0.53
C ALA A 34 28.16 -13.04 -0.64
N LEU A 35 28.49 -12.61 -1.86
CA LEU A 35 28.23 -13.37 -3.08
C LEU A 35 29.37 -14.37 -3.29
N GLY A 36 29.07 -15.66 -3.40
CA GLY A 36 30.01 -16.68 -3.89
C GLY A 36 29.72 -17.05 -5.34
N ASP A 37 30.61 -17.81 -5.99
CA ASP A 37 30.48 -18.13 -7.42
C ASP A 37 29.21 -18.95 -7.78
N GLU A 38 28.60 -19.63 -6.81
CA GLU A 38 27.38 -20.45 -7.02
C GLU A 38 26.32 -20.26 -5.92
N ASN A 39 26.74 -19.91 -4.69
CA ASN A 39 25.86 -19.79 -3.51
C ASN A 39 26.11 -18.47 -2.79
N PHE A 40 25.09 -17.93 -2.11
CA PHE A 40 25.34 -16.89 -1.12
C PHE A 40 26.18 -17.47 0.02
N LEU A 41 26.96 -16.62 0.67
CA LEU A 41 27.80 -17.01 1.79
C LEU A 41 27.39 -16.23 3.03
N LEU A 42 26.95 -16.94 4.08
CA LEU A 42 26.76 -16.40 5.42
C LEU A 42 27.88 -16.92 6.31
N ASP A 43 28.69 -16.01 6.85
CA ASP A 43 29.90 -16.35 7.64
C ASP A 43 30.85 -17.31 6.91
N GLY A 44 31.02 -17.07 5.60
CA GLY A 44 31.85 -17.87 4.71
C GLY A 44 31.27 -19.25 4.34
N LYS A 45 30.05 -19.58 4.78
CA LYS A 45 29.40 -20.88 4.50
C LYS A 45 28.26 -20.72 3.49
N PRO A 46 28.04 -21.69 2.60
CA PRO A 46 26.90 -21.68 1.67
C PRO A 46 25.57 -21.47 2.40
N PHE A 47 24.79 -20.52 1.91
CA PHE A 47 23.50 -20.13 2.44
C PHE A 47 22.48 -20.04 1.31
N GLN A 48 21.33 -20.71 1.49
CA GLN A 48 20.19 -20.58 0.61
C GLN A 48 19.12 -19.75 1.32
N MET A 49 18.81 -18.58 0.77
CA MET A 49 17.69 -17.79 1.28
C MET A 49 16.39 -18.46 0.85
N ILE A 50 15.57 -18.82 1.85
CA ILE A 50 14.19 -19.23 1.65
C ILE A 50 13.38 -18.11 2.30
N SER A 51 13.03 -17.13 1.48
CA SER A 51 12.41 -15.87 1.89
C SER A 51 10.92 -15.84 1.58
N GLY A 52 10.18 -15.04 2.34
CA GLY A 52 8.79 -14.71 2.07
C GLY A 52 8.54 -13.22 2.20
N GLU A 53 7.82 -12.65 1.24
CA GLU A 53 7.49 -11.22 1.23
C GLU A 53 6.39 -10.92 2.27
N LEU A 54 6.63 -9.91 3.11
CA LEU A 54 5.70 -9.35 4.09
C LEU A 54 5.70 -7.83 3.99
N HIS A 55 4.53 -7.21 3.84
CA HIS A 55 4.42 -5.75 3.81
C HIS A 55 3.89 -5.22 5.14
N TYR A 56 4.77 -4.56 5.91
CA TYR A 56 4.44 -4.01 7.23
C TYR A 56 3.20 -3.07 7.22
N PRO A 57 2.91 -2.26 6.18
CA PRO A 57 1.71 -1.42 6.20
C PRO A 57 0.41 -2.21 6.02
N ARG A 58 0.47 -3.41 5.44
CA ARG A 58 -0.70 -4.28 5.19
C ARG A 58 -1.06 -5.17 6.38
N ILE A 59 -0.24 -5.16 7.42
CA ILE A 59 -0.39 -6.01 8.61
C ILE A 59 -0.46 -5.06 9.82
N PRO A 60 -1.43 -5.21 10.74
CA PRO A 60 -1.42 -4.47 12.00
C PRO A 60 -0.10 -4.69 12.75
N ARG A 61 0.49 -3.63 13.29
CA ARG A 61 1.79 -3.64 14.01
C ARG A 61 1.85 -4.73 15.06
N GLU A 62 0.77 -4.87 15.82
CA GLU A 62 0.59 -5.84 16.89
C GLU A 62 0.72 -7.29 16.39
N ALA A 63 0.43 -7.51 15.10
CA ALA A 63 0.44 -8.81 14.45
C ALA A 63 1.75 -9.14 13.69
N TRP A 64 2.69 -8.19 13.55
CA TRP A 64 3.96 -8.42 12.83
C TRP A 64 4.74 -9.62 13.35
N ARG A 65 4.92 -9.70 14.67
CA ARG A 65 5.63 -10.84 15.31
C ARG A 65 4.93 -12.17 15.05
N HIS A 66 3.59 -12.19 15.05
CA HIS A 66 2.84 -13.39 14.70
C HIS A 66 3.16 -13.86 13.27
N ARG A 67 3.17 -12.94 12.30
CA ARG A 67 3.49 -13.28 10.90
C ARG A 67 4.91 -13.84 10.74
N MET A 68 5.87 -13.31 11.50
CA MET A 68 7.25 -13.81 11.52
C MET A 68 7.36 -15.21 12.14
N LYS A 69 6.57 -15.49 13.20
CA LYS A 69 6.47 -16.86 13.74
C LYS A 69 5.86 -17.83 12.73
N MET A 70 4.84 -17.40 11.99
CA MET A 70 4.29 -18.19 10.87
C MET A 70 5.35 -18.44 9.79
N ALA A 71 6.14 -17.43 9.41
CA ALA A 71 7.22 -17.57 8.44
C ALA A 71 8.23 -18.64 8.86
N LYS A 72 8.74 -18.56 10.10
CA LYS A 72 9.64 -19.57 10.67
C LYS A 72 9.02 -20.95 10.72
N ALA A 73 7.74 -21.03 11.10
CA ALA A 73 7.03 -22.30 11.12
C ALA A 73 6.89 -22.87 9.71
N MET A 74 6.75 -22.08 8.64
CA MET A 74 6.77 -22.66 7.28
C MET A 74 8.16 -23.16 6.88
N GLY A 75 9.22 -22.68 7.54
CA GLY A 75 10.62 -22.97 7.22
C GLY A 75 11.34 -21.84 6.50
N LEU A 76 10.76 -20.63 6.48
CA LEU A 76 11.45 -19.45 5.98
C LEU A 76 12.56 -19.04 6.96
N ASN A 77 13.68 -18.60 6.40
CA ASN A 77 14.83 -18.08 7.15
C ASN A 77 15.06 -16.58 6.95
N THR A 78 14.34 -15.97 5.99
CA THR A 78 14.50 -14.57 5.57
C THR A 78 13.12 -13.97 5.31
N ILE A 79 12.97 -12.66 5.55
CA ILE A 79 11.79 -11.88 5.19
C ILE A 79 12.18 -10.86 4.12
N GLY A 80 11.39 -10.78 3.06
CA GLY A 80 11.47 -9.68 2.09
C GLY A 80 10.46 -8.60 2.42
N THR A 81 10.83 -7.33 2.24
CA THR A 81 9.88 -6.22 2.39
C THR A 81 10.27 -5.00 1.56
N TYR A 82 9.28 -4.41 0.89
CA TYR A 82 9.35 -3.06 0.33
C TYR A 82 9.34 -1.97 1.41
N VAL A 83 9.73 -0.75 1.05
CA VAL A 83 9.48 0.47 1.86
C VAL A 83 8.67 1.46 1.03
N PHE A 84 7.53 1.88 1.56
CA PHE A 84 6.51 2.60 0.80
C PHE A 84 6.66 4.11 1.03
N TRP A 85 7.27 4.83 0.08
CA TRP A 85 7.60 6.25 0.23
C TRP A 85 6.38 7.10 0.65
N ASN A 86 5.23 6.90 0.01
CA ASN A 86 4.04 7.70 0.23
C ASN A 86 3.52 7.71 1.67
N VAL A 87 3.61 6.60 2.40
CA VAL A 87 3.21 6.57 3.83
C VAL A 87 4.28 7.14 4.74
N HIS A 88 5.54 7.13 4.30
CA HIS A 88 6.64 7.73 5.05
C HIS A 88 6.78 9.22 4.81
N GLU A 89 6.34 9.76 3.67
CA GLU A 89 6.37 11.20 3.38
C GLU A 89 5.02 11.65 2.79
N PRO A 90 3.92 11.51 3.56
CA PRO A 90 2.57 11.83 3.07
C PRO A 90 2.45 13.28 2.63
N GLU A 91 3.18 14.18 3.29
CA GLU A 91 3.41 15.56 2.85
C GLU A 91 4.90 15.79 2.65
N GLN A 92 5.25 16.58 1.63
CA GLN A 92 6.64 16.86 1.28
C GLN A 92 7.42 17.41 2.50
N GLY A 93 8.53 16.74 2.84
CA GLY A 93 9.40 17.07 3.96
C GLY A 93 8.90 16.62 5.34
N LYS A 94 7.73 16.00 5.45
CA LYS A 94 7.16 15.53 6.71
C LYS A 94 7.21 14.00 6.77
N TYR A 95 8.21 13.49 7.46
CA TYR A 95 8.43 12.05 7.56
C TYR A 95 7.67 11.39 8.71
N ASP A 96 7.09 10.22 8.48
CA ASP A 96 6.48 9.35 9.50
C ASP A 96 7.10 7.94 9.50
N PHE A 97 7.76 7.61 10.60
CA PHE A 97 8.31 6.29 10.90
C PHE A 97 7.79 5.79 12.26
N SER A 98 6.53 6.09 12.58
CA SER A 98 5.87 5.71 13.83
C SER A 98 4.72 4.72 13.59
N GLY A 99 4.23 4.10 14.66
CA GLY A 99 3.05 3.21 14.59
C GLY A 99 3.21 2.10 13.54
N ASN A 100 2.27 1.99 12.61
CA ASN A 100 2.31 0.99 11.54
C ASN A 100 3.34 1.32 10.44
N ASN A 101 3.96 2.50 10.46
CA ASN A 101 5.01 2.95 9.55
C ASN A 101 6.42 2.85 10.15
N ASP A 102 6.58 2.31 11.35
CA ASP A 102 7.89 2.14 11.97
C ASP A 102 8.58 0.85 11.45
N ILE A 103 9.21 1.02 10.29
CA ILE A 103 9.94 -0.03 9.56
C ILE A 103 11.18 -0.52 10.31
N ALA A 104 11.83 0.34 11.11
CA ALA A 104 12.97 -0.07 11.93
C ALA A 104 12.55 -1.09 12.99
N ALA A 105 11.41 -0.88 13.66
CA ALA A 105 10.87 -1.87 14.59
C ALA A 105 10.46 -3.16 13.89
N PHE A 106 9.84 -3.09 12.70
CA PHE A 106 9.53 -4.30 11.92
C PHE A 106 10.79 -5.13 11.66
N VAL A 107 11.87 -4.52 11.16
CA VAL A 107 13.15 -5.21 10.92
C VAL A 107 13.77 -5.76 12.20
N LYS A 108 13.71 -5.01 13.32
CA LYS A 108 14.21 -5.48 14.62
C LYS A 108 13.42 -6.68 15.15
N ILE A 109 12.10 -6.72 14.96
CA ILE A 109 11.29 -7.89 15.33
C ILE A 109 11.71 -9.12 14.50
N ALA A 110 12.05 -8.95 13.22
CA ALA A 110 12.58 -10.05 12.41
C ALA A 110 13.89 -10.59 13.01
N GLN A 111 14.81 -9.69 13.40
CA GLN A 111 16.05 -10.07 14.08
C GLN A 111 15.80 -10.82 15.39
N GLU A 112 14.88 -10.33 16.23
CA GLU A 112 14.52 -10.95 17.51
C GLU A 112 13.89 -12.33 17.34
N GLU A 113 13.10 -12.52 16.27
CA GLU A 113 12.59 -13.84 15.91
C GLU A 113 13.66 -14.70 15.23
N GLY A 114 14.86 -14.19 14.94
CA GLY A 114 15.96 -14.93 14.32
C GLY A 114 15.74 -15.17 12.82
N LEU A 115 15.14 -14.20 12.14
CA LEU A 115 15.00 -14.12 10.68
C LEU A 115 15.95 -13.07 10.13
N TRP A 116 16.49 -13.34 8.95
CA TRP A 116 17.20 -12.36 8.14
C TRP A 116 16.22 -11.48 7.35
N VAL A 117 16.72 -10.39 6.77
CA VAL A 117 15.90 -9.45 5.98
C VAL A 117 16.56 -9.13 4.64
N VAL A 118 15.76 -9.10 3.58
CA VAL A 118 16.09 -8.45 2.30
C VAL A 118 15.22 -7.20 2.18
N LEU A 119 15.85 -6.03 2.10
CA LEU A 119 15.16 -4.75 2.01
C LEU A 119 15.01 -4.30 0.56
N ARG A 120 13.88 -3.66 0.25
CA ARG A 120 13.60 -3.11 -1.07
C ARG A 120 13.11 -1.67 -0.95
N PRO A 121 13.97 -0.72 -0.53
CA PRO A 121 13.54 0.62 -0.12
C PRO A 121 13.55 1.64 -1.26
N SER A 122 13.65 1.18 -2.50
CA SER A 122 13.55 2.01 -3.70
C SER A 122 12.29 2.89 -3.67
N PRO A 123 12.33 4.07 -4.33
CA PRO A 123 11.25 5.04 -4.25
C PRO A 123 9.99 4.56 -5.01
N TYR A 124 10.17 3.61 -5.93
CA TYR A 124 9.11 2.88 -6.61
C TYR A 124 9.16 1.41 -6.19
N VAL A 125 8.00 0.87 -5.83
CA VAL A 125 7.83 -0.51 -5.36
C VAL A 125 6.79 -1.29 -6.15
N CYS A 126 6.01 -0.64 -7.03
CA CYS A 126 4.85 -1.26 -7.69
C CYS A 126 3.84 -1.82 -6.65
N ALA A 127 3.96 -3.11 -6.33
CA ALA A 127 3.37 -3.82 -5.20
C ALA A 127 1.84 -3.74 -5.06
N GLU A 128 1.12 -3.47 -6.16
CA GLU A 128 -0.32 -3.21 -6.13
C GLU A 128 -0.70 -2.11 -5.12
N TRP A 129 0.20 -1.14 -4.95
CA TRP A 129 0.10 -0.10 -3.93
C TRP A 129 -0.10 1.26 -4.58
N GLU A 130 -0.80 2.15 -3.90
CA GLU A 130 -1.07 3.52 -4.33
C GLU A 130 0.17 4.18 -4.96
N PHE A 131 0.04 4.52 -6.25
CA PHE A 131 1.08 5.14 -7.08
C PHE A 131 2.43 4.40 -7.10
N GLY A 132 2.43 3.09 -6.89
CA GLY A 132 3.65 2.29 -6.82
C GLY A 132 4.57 2.72 -5.67
N GLY A 133 3.99 3.29 -4.60
CA GLY A 133 4.73 3.83 -3.45
C GLY A 133 5.05 5.31 -3.53
N TYR A 134 4.85 5.99 -4.66
CA TYR A 134 5.15 7.42 -4.78
C TYR A 134 4.15 8.31 -4.03
N PRO A 135 4.62 9.38 -3.36
CA PRO A 135 3.71 10.34 -2.76
C PRO A 135 3.01 11.18 -3.85
N TYR A 136 1.73 11.51 -3.61
CA TYR A 136 0.91 12.25 -4.56
C TYR A 136 1.51 13.61 -4.95
N TRP A 137 2.24 14.24 -4.04
CA TRP A 137 2.75 15.60 -4.24
C TRP A 137 3.81 15.69 -5.34
N LEU A 138 4.39 14.56 -5.79
CA LEU A 138 5.24 14.53 -6.99
C LEU A 138 4.47 14.95 -8.26
N GLN A 139 3.15 14.72 -8.30
CA GLN A 139 2.28 15.06 -9.44
C GLN A 139 1.76 16.51 -9.40
N LYS A 140 2.19 17.32 -8.41
CA LYS A 140 1.92 18.76 -8.40
C LYS A 140 2.74 19.50 -9.46
N ASP A 141 3.96 19.03 -9.73
CA ASP A 141 4.71 19.47 -10.89
C ASP A 141 4.31 18.59 -12.09
N LYS A 142 3.55 19.17 -13.01
CA LYS A 142 3.03 18.46 -14.19
C LYS A 142 4.12 18.00 -15.15
N ASN A 143 5.33 18.53 -15.02
CA ASN A 143 6.47 18.21 -15.88
C ASN A 143 7.45 17.24 -15.22
N LEU A 144 7.26 16.90 -13.93
CA LEU A 144 8.14 15.97 -13.23
C LEU A 144 7.94 14.56 -13.78
N VAL A 145 9.05 13.92 -14.16
CA VAL A 145 9.03 12.55 -14.67
C VAL A 145 9.64 11.60 -13.64
N VAL A 146 8.83 10.71 -13.07
CA VAL A 146 9.34 9.68 -12.14
C VAL A 146 10.15 8.62 -12.87
N ARG A 147 11.00 7.90 -12.13
CA ARG A 147 11.87 6.84 -12.66
C ARG A 147 12.77 7.33 -13.82
N SER A 148 13.28 8.54 -13.70
CA SER A 148 14.10 9.22 -14.71
C SER A 148 15.25 10.02 -14.08
N LYS A 149 16.06 10.67 -14.92
CA LYS A 149 17.13 11.59 -14.50
C LYS A 149 16.65 13.03 -14.25
N ASP A 150 15.34 13.27 -14.14
CA ASP A 150 14.79 14.57 -13.80
C ASP A 150 15.38 15.07 -12.46
N PRO A 151 16.02 16.25 -12.42
CA PRO A 151 16.72 16.73 -11.23
C PRO A 151 15.78 16.98 -10.05
N LYS A 152 14.51 17.35 -10.28
CA LYS A 152 13.53 17.56 -9.21
C LYS A 152 13.11 16.23 -8.60
N TYR A 153 12.92 15.21 -9.43
CA TYR A 153 12.64 13.86 -8.99
C TYR A 153 13.83 13.29 -8.19
N LEU A 154 15.05 13.35 -8.74
CA LEU A 154 16.25 12.85 -8.05
C LEU A 154 16.50 13.58 -6.72
N ALA A 155 16.25 14.88 -6.64
CA ALA A 155 16.37 15.63 -5.39
C ALA A 155 15.33 15.18 -4.34
N ALA A 156 14.09 14.92 -4.75
CA ALA A 156 13.04 14.40 -3.88
C ALA A 156 13.37 12.98 -3.39
N TYR A 157 13.72 12.09 -4.31
CA TYR A 157 14.14 10.74 -4.02
C TYR A 157 15.35 10.71 -3.07
N GLY A 158 16.37 11.54 -3.31
CA GLY A 158 17.56 11.58 -2.45
C GLY A 158 17.26 11.99 -1.00
N ARG A 159 16.27 12.85 -0.77
CA ARG A 159 15.82 13.19 0.59
C ARG A 159 15.09 12.03 1.25
N TYR A 160 14.18 11.38 0.53
CA TYR A 160 13.48 10.19 1.00
C TYR A 160 14.45 9.08 1.37
N LEU A 161 15.39 8.75 0.48
CA LEU A 161 16.34 7.67 0.70
C LEU A 161 17.23 7.94 1.92
N LYS A 162 17.65 9.19 2.14
CA LYS A 162 18.39 9.59 3.36
C LYS A 162 17.54 9.40 4.62
N ALA A 163 16.26 9.77 4.59
CA ALA A 163 15.35 9.59 5.73
C ALA A 163 15.14 8.10 6.05
N VAL A 164 14.99 7.25 5.03
CA VAL A 164 14.89 5.78 5.21
C VAL A 164 16.21 5.19 5.71
N ALA A 165 17.35 5.62 5.17
CA ALA A 165 18.65 5.11 5.57
C ALA A 165 18.97 5.42 7.04
N GLN A 166 18.54 6.57 7.57
CA GLN A 166 18.64 6.87 9.00
C GLN A 166 17.95 5.82 9.89
N GLN A 167 16.90 5.17 9.38
CA GLN A 167 16.18 4.11 10.09
C GLN A 167 16.80 2.73 9.88
N LEU A 168 17.31 2.44 8.69
CA LEU A 168 17.59 1.08 8.23
C LEU A 168 19.06 0.76 7.92
N ALA A 169 19.89 1.74 7.56
CA ALA A 169 21.30 1.50 7.29
C ALA A 169 22.05 0.88 8.48
N PRO A 170 21.81 1.32 9.75
CA PRO A 170 22.43 0.68 10.92
C PRO A 170 21.98 -0.78 11.17
N LEU A 171 20.95 -1.26 10.46
CA LEU A 171 20.42 -2.62 10.59
C LEU A 171 20.98 -3.58 9.53
N GLN A 172 21.95 -3.14 8.73
CA GLN A 172 22.69 -4.03 7.83
C GLN A 172 23.56 -5.03 8.59
N VAL A 173 23.76 -6.20 8.00
CA VAL A 173 24.51 -7.31 8.60
C VAL A 173 25.96 -6.94 8.92
N ASN A 174 26.59 -6.13 8.08
CA ASN A 174 27.92 -5.55 8.31
C ASN A 174 27.94 -4.50 9.45
N HIS A 175 26.78 -4.07 9.95
CA HIS A 175 26.63 -3.22 11.15
C HIS A 175 26.01 -4.00 12.33
N GLY A 176 25.87 -5.33 12.22
CA GLY A 176 25.36 -6.21 13.26
C GLY A 176 23.84 -6.43 13.26
N GLY A 177 23.11 -5.91 12.26
CA GLY A 177 21.67 -6.14 12.10
C GLY A 177 21.31 -7.35 11.22
N PRO A 178 20.02 -7.56 10.90
CA PRO A 178 19.55 -8.71 10.13
C PRO A 178 19.51 -8.48 8.61
N VAL A 179 19.76 -7.27 8.11
CA VAL A 179 19.59 -6.96 6.68
C VAL A 179 20.78 -7.49 5.88
N LEU A 180 20.53 -8.49 5.04
CA LEU A 180 21.54 -9.16 4.22
C LEU A 180 21.85 -8.41 2.93
N MET A 181 20.81 -7.92 2.25
CA MET A 181 20.93 -7.21 0.97
C MET A 181 19.84 -6.15 0.81
N VAL A 182 20.11 -5.19 -0.06
CA VAL A 182 19.20 -4.09 -0.37
C VAL A 182 19.00 -3.97 -1.89
N GLN A 183 17.75 -3.92 -2.32
CA GLN A 183 17.40 -3.76 -3.74
C GLN A 183 17.55 -2.32 -4.19
N VAL A 184 18.09 -2.12 -5.40
CA VAL A 184 18.17 -0.85 -6.11
C VAL A 184 17.18 -0.85 -7.27
N GLU A 185 16.34 0.18 -7.33
CA GLU A 185 15.16 0.24 -8.22
C GLU A 185 14.21 -0.96 -8.01
N ASN A 186 13.23 -1.16 -8.89
CA ASN A 186 12.34 -2.31 -8.92
C ASN A 186 11.80 -2.56 -10.35
N GLU A 187 12.20 -3.67 -10.96
CA GLU A 187 11.77 -4.08 -12.30
C GLU A 187 11.90 -2.95 -13.34
N TYR A 188 13.06 -2.29 -13.36
CA TYR A 188 13.29 -1.15 -14.25
C TYR A 188 13.17 -1.52 -15.72
N GLY A 189 13.56 -2.74 -16.09
CA GLY A 189 13.52 -3.26 -17.46
C GLY A 189 12.11 -3.33 -18.05
N PHE A 190 11.06 -3.34 -17.21
CA PHE A 190 9.68 -3.21 -17.67
C PHE A 190 9.28 -1.79 -18.05
N TYR A 191 10.00 -0.80 -17.54
CA TYR A 191 9.71 0.63 -17.73
C TYR A 191 10.66 1.28 -18.73
N ALA A 192 11.97 1.04 -18.60
CA ALA A 192 13.02 1.63 -19.42
C ALA A 192 14.32 0.79 -19.36
N SER A 193 15.41 1.32 -19.93
CA SER A 193 16.72 0.64 -19.98
C SER A 193 17.90 1.59 -19.74
N ASP A 194 17.66 2.75 -19.11
CA ASP A 194 18.68 3.77 -18.80
C ASP A 194 19.64 3.31 -17.68
N LYS A 195 20.83 2.86 -18.09
CA LYS A 195 21.87 2.40 -17.15
C LYS A 195 22.51 3.53 -16.35
N ASP A 196 22.52 4.76 -16.86
CA ASP A 196 23.04 5.90 -16.10
C ASP A 196 22.10 6.23 -14.93
N TYR A 197 20.79 6.15 -15.15
CA TYR A 197 19.81 6.29 -14.08
C TYR A 197 20.01 5.21 -13.01
N LEU A 198 20.19 3.94 -13.40
CA LEU A 198 20.46 2.86 -12.44
C LEU A 198 21.78 3.07 -11.69
N ALA A 199 22.83 3.54 -12.37
CA ALA A 199 24.11 3.87 -11.73
C ALA A 199 23.96 5.01 -10.71
N LEU A 200 23.19 6.05 -11.04
CA LEU A 200 22.84 7.14 -10.10
C LEU A 200 22.08 6.60 -8.89
N ASN A 201 21.11 5.70 -9.10
CA ASN A 201 20.38 5.05 -7.99
C ASN A 201 21.36 4.32 -7.07
N ARG A 202 22.21 3.45 -7.62
CA ARG A 202 23.23 2.74 -6.84
C ARG A 202 24.08 3.70 -6.02
N GLN A 203 24.55 4.80 -6.62
CA GLN A 203 25.35 5.79 -5.91
C GLN A 203 24.57 6.45 -4.77
N MET A 204 23.31 6.82 -4.99
CA MET A 204 22.45 7.40 -3.95
C MET A 204 22.25 6.46 -2.75
N PHE A 205 22.15 5.14 -2.98
CA PHE A 205 22.08 4.14 -1.92
C PHE A 205 23.37 4.08 -1.09
N VAL A 206 24.51 4.02 -1.76
CA VAL A 206 25.83 4.04 -1.11
C VAL A 206 26.01 5.33 -0.30
N ASP A 207 25.72 6.48 -0.90
CA ASP A 207 25.84 7.80 -0.25
C ASP A 207 24.90 7.96 0.95
N ALA A 208 23.74 7.27 0.95
CA ALA A 208 22.80 7.28 2.06
C ALA A 208 23.25 6.39 3.23
N GLY A 209 24.22 5.49 3.02
CA GLY A 209 24.77 4.60 4.04
C GLY A 209 24.45 3.12 3.86
N PHE A 210 23.82 2.72 2.74
CA PHE A 210 23.66 1.30 2.40
C PHE A 210 24.96 0.77 1.77
N ASP A 211 25.92 0.49 2.63
CA ASP A 211 27.28 0.02 2.33
C ASP A 211 27.44 -1.52 2.31
N GLY A 212 26.33 -2.25 2.45
CA GLY A 212 26.27 -3.70 2.26
C GLY A 212 26.07 -4.14 0.81
N LEU A 213 25.54 -5.35 0.60
CA LEU A 213 25.28 -5.89 -0.74
C LEU A 213 24.04 -5.26 -1.38
N LEU A 214 24.22 -4.73 -2.59
CA LEU A 214 23.16 -4.18 -3.42
C LEU A 214 22.84 -5.12 -4.60
N TYR A 215 21.58 -5.19 -5.00
CA TYR A 215 21.14 -5.99 -6.15
C TYR A 215 20.03 -5.31 -6.94
N THR A 216 19.78 -5.75 -8.18
CA THR A 216 18.62 -5.36 -9.00
C THR A 216 17.74 -6.57 -9.24
N CYS A 217 16.45 -6.37 -9.53
CA CYS A 217 15.57 -7.46 -9.96
C CYS A 217 14.72 -7.05 -11.17
N ASP A 218 14.51 -8.01 -12.06
CA ASP A 218 13.60 -7.85 -13.20
C ASP A 218 13.00 -9.21 -13.59
N PRO A 219 11.84 -9.21 -14.25
CA PRO A 219 11.32 -10.40 -14.91
C PRO A 219 12.33 -10.93 -15.91
N GLY A 220 12.41 -12.25 -16.08
CA GLY A 220 13.54 -12.85 -16.79
C GLY A 220 13.73 -12.36 -18.23
N GLU A 221 12.64 -12.00 -18.91
CA GLU A 221 12.67 -11.39 -20.24
C GLU A 221 13.11 -9.91 -20.27
N LYS A 222 13.22 -9.26 -19.10
CA LYS A 222 13.58 -7.84 -18.91
C LYS A 222 14.89 -7.61 -18.15
N VAL A 223 15.57 -8.66 -17.67
CA VAL A 223 16.86 -8.56 -16.97
C VAL A 223 17.90 -7.82 -17.81
N LYS A 224 17.92 -8.02 -19.13
CA LYS A 224 18.85 -7.31 -20.02
C LYS A 224 18.70 -5.79 -19.87
N GLU A 225 17.47 -5.29 -19.88
CA GLU A 225 17.13 -3.88 -19.80
C GLU A 225 17.30 -3.31 -18.39
N GLY A 226 16.98 -4.08 -17.34
CA GLY A 226 16.95 -3.57 -15.97
C GLY A 226 18.15 -3.86 -15.06
N HIS A 227 19.04 -4.79 -15.42
CA HIS A 227 20.23 -5.06 -14.60
C HIS A 227 21.25 -3.90 -14.62
N LEU A 228 22.05 -3.76 -13.56
CA LEU A 228 23.22 -2.90 -13.56
C LEU A 228 24.49 -3.75 -13.46
N PRO A 229 25.44 -3.69 -14.41
CA PRO A 229 26.71 -4.41 -14.32
C PRO A 229 27.42 -4.18 -12.98
N GLY A 230 27.94 -5.25 -12.38
CA GLY A 230 28.56 -5.24 -11.06
C GLY A 230 27.59 -5.44 -9.88
N LEU A 231 26.28 -5.42 -10.11
CA LEU A 231 25.28 -5.86 -9.13
C LEU A 231 24.77 -7.26 -9.50
N LEU A 232 24.21 -7.98 -8.51
CA LEU A 232 23.55 -9.25 -8.76
C LEU A 232 22.22 -9.02 -9.51
N PRO A 233 22.00 -9.63 -10.69
CA PRO A 233 20.74 -9.55 -11.42
C PRO A 233 19.76 -10.64 -10.93
N ALA A 234 18.94 -10.33 -9.94
CA ALA A 234 17.89 -11.25 -9.49
C ALA A 234 16.75 -11.33 -10.52
N VAL A 235 16.05 -12.46 -10.52
CA VAL A 235 15.01 -12.76 -11.52
C VAL A 235 13.63 -12.79 -10.87
N ASN A 236 12.63 -12.22 -11.54
CA ASN A 236 11.23 -12.29 -11.11
C ASN A 236 10.39 -13.17 -12.05
N GLY A 237 9.38 -13.86 -11.50
CA GLY A 237 8.38 -14.60 -12.24
C GLY A 237 8.83 -15.89 -12.96
N TRP A 238 10.13 -16.15 -13.10
CA TRP A 238 10.66 -17.40 -13.64
C TRP A 238 10.99 -18.39 -12.53
N ASP A 239 10.66 -19.67 -12.75
CA ASP A 239 10.91 -20.77 -11.80
C ASP A 239 11.52 -22.03 -12.45
N ASP A 240 11.95 -21.96 -13.71
CA ASP A 240 12.78 -23.00 -14.35
C ASP A 240 14.25 -22.80 -13.94
N PRO A 241 14.84 -23.72 -13.15
CA PRO A 241 16.19 -23.53 -12.63
C PRO A 241 17.25 -23.38 -13.70
N ARG A 242 17.12 -24.06 -14.85
CA ARG A 242 18.12 -23.99 -15.92
C ARG A 242 18.12 -22.60 -16.55
N LYS A 243 16.92 -22.06 -16.83
CA LYS A 243 16.76 -20.73 -17.42
C LYS A 243 17.24 -19.65 -16.45
N VAL A 244 16.87 -19.73 -15.17
CA VAL A 244 17.31 -18.78 -14.15
C VAL A 244 18.84 -18.78 -14.03
N LYS A 245 19.48 -19.95 -13.88
CA LYS A 245 20.95 -20.03 -13.77
C LYS A 245 21.66 -19.50 -15.02
N GLN A 246 21.18 -19.85 -16.20
CA GLN A 246 21.75 -19.38 -17.46
C GLN A 246 21.65 -17.85 -17.59
N LEU A 247 20.49 -17.28 -17.24
CA LEU A 247 20.25 -15.85 -17.34
C LEU A 247 21.15 -15.07 -16.38
N VAL A 248 21.23 -15.50 -15.11
CA VAL A 248 22.08 -14.86 -14.11
C VAL A 248 23.55 -14.92 -14.56
N ARG A 249 24.06 -16.09 -14.97
CA ARG A 249 25.44 -16.22 -15.48
C ARG A 249 25.72 -15.31 -16.67
N THR A 250 24.74 -15.09 -17.55
CA THR A 250 24.88 -14.21 -18.71
C THR A 250 25.13 -12.75 -18.29
N TYR A 251 24.48 -12.30 -17.21
CA TYR A 251 24.55 -10.90 -16.75
C TYR A 251 25.35 -10.71 -15.45
N HIS A 252 26.02 -11.76 -14.99
CA HIS A 252 26.81 -11.78 -13.75
C HIS A 252 28.14 -12.53 -13.95
N GLU A 253 28.85 -12.21 -15.05
CA GLU A 253 30.23 -12.64 -15.29
C GLU A 253 30.44 -14.17 -15.25
N GLY A 254 29.44 -14.93 -15.69
CA GLY A 254 29.48 -16.40 -15.69
C GLY A 254 29.23 -17.05 -14.32
N LYS A 255 28.91 -16.26 -13.29
CA LYS A 255 28.76 -16.70 -11.89
C LYS A 255 27.32 -16.60 -11.39
N GLY A 256 27.05 -17.30 -10.29
CA GLY A 256 25.95 -17.02 -9.37
C GLY A 256 26.38 -16.01 -8.28
N PRO A 257 25.71 -16.00 -7.11
CA PRO A 257 24.63 -16.90 -6.70
C PRO A 257 23.33 -16.65 -7.47
N TYR A 258 22.36 -17.55 -7.32
CA TYR A 258 21.08 -17.45 -8.01
C TYR A 258 19.96 -17.06 -7.07
N TYR A 259 19.21 -16.04 -7.44
CA TYR A 259 18.12 -15.51 -6.63
C TYR A 259 16.90 -15.18 -7.47
N ILE A 260 15.76 -15.77 -7.10
CA ILE A 260 14.45 -15.38 -7.59
C ILE A 260 13.87 -14.39 -6.56
N ALA A 261 13.91 -13.09 -6.86
CA ALA A 261 13.53 -12.03 -5.92
C ALA A 261 12.01 -11.88 -5.77
N GLU A 262 11.25 -12.27 -6.79
CA GLU A 262 9.80 -12.46 -6.68
C GLU A 262 9.38 -13.75 -7.38
N TRP A 263 8.96 -14.73 -6.59
CA TRP A 263 8.29 -15.94 -7.07
C TRP A 263 6.81 -15.86 -6.73
N TYR A 264 5.95 -15.86 -7.75
CA TYR A 264 4.51 -15.63 -7.62
C TYR A 264 3.72 -16.95 -7.48
N PRO A 265 3.32 -17.39 -6.27
CA PRO A 265 2.58 -18.64 -6.08
C PRO A 265 1.07 -18.51 -6.37
N ALA A 266 0.60 -17.28 -6.60
CA ALA A 266 -0.79 -16.90 -6.83
C ALA A 266 -0.85 -15.43 -7.32
N TRP A 267 -1.97 -14.72 -7.11
CA TRP A 267 -2.19 -13.38 -7.70
C TRP A 267 -3.17 -12.53 -6.88
N PHE A 268 -3.22 -11.23 -7.15
CA PHE A 268 -4.11 -10.25 -6.50
C PHE A 268 -5.42 -10.04 -7.30
N ASP A 269 -6.40 -9.39 -6.66
CA ASP A 269 -7.70 -9.07 -7.28
C ASP A 269 -7.90 -7.58 -7.57
N TRP A 270 -8.77 -7.31 -8.54
CA TRP A 270 -9.35 -5.99 -8.79
C TRP A 270 -10.87 -6.06 -8.87
N TRP A 271 -11.52 -4.90 -8.70
CA TRP A 271 -12.98 -4.83 -8.58
C TRP A 271 -13.70 -5.21 -9.89
N GLY A 272 -14.65 -6.12 -9.78
CA GLY A 272 -15.53 -6.61 -10.85
C GLY A 272 -15.02 -7.84 -11.60
N THR A 273 -13.97 -8.51 -11.11
CA THR A 273 -13.45 -9.77 -11.70
C THR A 273 -13.44 -10.91 -10.70
N PRO A 274 -13.47 -12.18 -11.14
CA PRO A 274 -13.37 -13.33 -10.24
C PRO A 274 -12.11 -13.31 -9.38
N HIS A 275 -12.20 -13.88 -8.18
CA HIS A 275 -11.07 -14.07 -7.27
C HIS A 275 -10.00 -14.97 -7.90
N HIS A 276 -8.74 -14.53 -7.84
CA HIS A 276 -7.62 -15.31 -8.34
C HIS A 276 -7.18 -16.34 -7.29
N THR A 277 -7.30 -17.61 -7.64
CA THR A 277 -6.75 -18.71 -6.85
C THR A 277 -5.92 -19.67 -7.70
N VAL A 278 -4.98 -20.32 -7.04
CA VAL A 278 -4.03 -21.24 -7.61
C VAL A 278 -3.89 -22.45 -6.68
N PRO A 279 -4.24 -23.66 -7.12
CA PRO A 279 -4.09 -24.86 -6.31
C PRO A 279 -2.64 -25.11 -5.87
N ALA A 280 -2.44 -25.44 -4.59
CA ALA A 280 -1.12 -25.72 -4.04
C ALA A 280 -0.35 -26.82 -4.81
N SER A 281 -1.06 -27.81 -5.35
CA SER A 281 -0.50 -28.90 -6.15
C SER A 281 0.21 -28.43 -7.42
N LYS A 282 -0.14 -27.26 -7.96
CA LYS A 282 0.48 -26.69 -9.17
C LYS A 282 1.85 -26.06 -8.89
N TYR A 283 2.05 -25.50 -7.69
CA TYR A 283 3.24 -24.72 -7.35
C TYR A 283 4.20 -25.42 -6.37
N THR A 284 3.71 -26.39 -5.58
CA THR A 284 4.57 -27.16 -4.67
C THR A 284 5.72 -27.88 -5.40
N PRO A 285 5.50 -28.56 -6.55
CA PRO A 285 6.60 -29.17 -7.32
C PRO A 285 7.59 -28.15 -7.90
N ARG A 286 7.12 -26.94 -8.21
CA ARG A 286 7.97 -25.86 -8.74
C ARG A 286 8.88 -25.30 -7.67
N LEU A 287 8.33 -25.06 -6.47
CA LEU A 287 9.11 -24.70 -5.29
C LEU A 287 10.18 -25.76 -5.00
N ASP A 288 9.79 -27.04 -4.97
CA ASP A 288 10.72 -28.16 -4.75
C ASP A 288 11.87 -28.16 -5.78
N SER A 289 11.56 -27.96 -7.06
CA SER A 289 12.55 -27.86 -8.14
C SER A 289 13.54 -26.71 -7.95
N VAL A 290 13.06 -25.52 -7.58
CA VAL A 290 13.90 -24.34 -7.29
C VAL A 290 14.81 -24.60 -6.10
N LEU A 291 14.26 -25.11 -5.00
CA LEU A 291 15.02 -25.36 -3.77
C LEU A 291 16.08 -26.44 -3.99
N ARG A 292 15.74 -27.54 -4.67
CA ARG A 292 16.67 -28.62 -5.03
C ARG A 292 17.83 -28.14 -5.87
N ALA A 293 17.60 -27.14 -6.73
CA ALA A 293 18.63 -26.57 -7.57
C ALA A 293 19.58 -25.61 -6.82
N GLY A 294 19.38 -25.40 -5.52
CA GLY A 294 20.17 -24.48 -4.69
C GLY A 294 19.88 -23.01 -4.97
N ILE A 295 18.78 -22.70 -5.67
CA ILE A 295 18.40 -21.32 -6.00
C ILE A 295 17.71 -20.71 -4.78
N SER A 296 18.15 -19.53 -4.38
CA SER A 296 17.49 -18.76 -3.34
C SER A 296 16.20 -18.15 -3.89
N ILE A 297 15.18 -18.02 -3.05
CA ILE A 297 13.84 -17.62 -3.48
C ILE A 297 13.22 -16.66 -2.48
N ASN A 298 12.40 -15.75 -2.97
CA ASN A 298 11.49 -14.95 -2.16
C ASN A 298 10.06 -15.10 -2.67
N MET A 299 9.19 -15.64 -1.82
CA MET A 299 7.79 -15.90 -2.16
C MET A 299 6.99 -14.61 -2.09
N TYR A 300 6.51 -14.14 -3.25
CA TYR A 300 5.69 -12.95 -3.40
C TYR A 300 4.25 -13.36 -3.73
N MET A 301 3.29 -13.39 -2.80
CA MET A 301 3.40 -13.10 -1.37
C MET A 301 3.49 -14.38 -0.53
N PHE A 302 4.27 -14.34 0.55
CA PHE A 302 4.14 -15.31 1.64
C PHE A 302 2.88 -14.99 2.47
N HIS A 303 2.66 -13.72 2.77
CA HIS A 303 1.42 -13.21 3.33
C HIS A 303 1.21 -11.78 2.86
N GLY A 304 0.11 -11.55 2.14
CA GLY A 304 -0.17 -10.24 1.60
C GLY A 304 -0.92 -9.31 2.57
N GLY A 305 -1.85 -9.84 3.37
CA GLY A 305 -2.61 -9.06 4.37
C GLY A 305 -3.72 -8.21 3.75
N THR A 306 -3.91 -6.99 4.23
CA THR A 306 -4.97 -6.07 3.74
C THR A 306 -4.37 -4.75 3.32
N THR A 307 -4.74 -4.26 2.13
CA THR A 307 -4.46 -2.88 1.73
C THR A 307 -5.48 -1.93 2.38
N ARG A 308 -5.08 -1.33 3.50
CA ARG A 308 -5.92 -0.46 4.35
C ARG A 308 -6.10 0.94 3.75
N GLY A 309 -7.06 1.69 4.30
CA GLY A 309 -7.22 3.08 3.91
C GLY A 309 -7.57 3.23 2.43
N PHE A 310 -6.83 4.13 1.80
CA PHE A 310 -6.88 4.40 0.36
C PHE A 310 -5.63 3.92 -0.38
N MET A 311 -4.89 2.97 0.19
CA MET A 311 -3.55 2.60 -0.28
C MET A 311 -3.54 1.58 -1.43
N ASN A 312 -4.70 1.17 -1.95
CA ASN A 312 -4.74 0.31 -3.13
C ASN A 312 -4.22 1.08 -4.34
N GLY A 313 -3.49 0.41 -5.22
CA GLY A 313 -3.23 0.99 -6.53
C GLY A 313 -4.22 0.49 -7.58
N ALA A 314 -3.82 0.66 -8.84
CA ALA A 314 -4.60 0.23 -9.99
C ALA A 314 -3.70 -0.08 -11.18
N ASN A 315 -4.23 -0.85 -12.12
CA ASN A 315 -3.62 -1.10 -13.43
C ASN A 315 -4.41 -0.42 -14.55
N TYR A 316 -3.71 -0.06 -15.62
CA TYR A 316 -4.30 0.45 -16.86
C TYR A 316 -3.29 0.31 -18.00
N LYS A 317 -3.72 -0.27 -19.12
CA LYS A 317 -2.85 -0.55 -20.27
C LYS A 317 -3.05 0.42 -21.44
N GLY A 318 -3.96 1.39 -21.30
CA GLY A 318 -4.24 2.41 -22.32
C GLY A 318 -5.67 2.33 -22.88
N PRO A 319 -6.00 3.17 -23.87
CA PRO A 319 -7.33 3.22 -24.48
C PRO A 319 -7.81 1.84 -24.97
N GLY A 320 -9.08 1.51 -24.71
CA GLY A 320 -9.66 0.19 -25.05
C GLY A 320 -9.33 -0.92 -24.04
N THR A 321 -8.69 -0.58 -22.92
CA THR A 321 -8.48 -1.49 -21.79
C THR A 321 -9.16 -0.94 -20.54
N ARG A 322 -9.56 -1.82 -19.63
CA ARG A 322 -10.21 -1.39 -18.40
C ARG A 322 -9.21 -0.78 -17.45
N TYR A 323 -9.64 0.26 -16.74
CA TYR A 323 -9.01 0.66 -15.49
C TYR A 323 -9.31 -0.40 -14.43
N GLU A 324 -8.29 -0.93 -13.76
CA GLU A 324 -8.37 -2.09 -12.87
C GLU A 324 -7.95 -1.69 -11.45
N PRO A 325 -8.84 -1.05 -10.66
CA PRO A 325 -8.54 -0.69 -9.28
C PRO A 325 -8.50 -1.95 -8.41
N GLN A 326 -7.40 -2.14 -7.69
CA GLN A 326 -7.17 -3.31 -6.86
C GLN A 326 -8.09 -3.30 -5.62
N THR A 327 -8.46 -4.49 -5.13
CA THR A 327 -9.35 -4.62 -3.97
C THR A 327 -8.64 -4.26 -2.65
N SER A 328 -9.42 -4.16 -1.57
CA SER A 328 -8.84 -3.91 -0.23
C SER A 328 -8.14 -5.15 0.31
N SER A 329 -8.71 -6.34 0.08
CA SER A 329 -8.04 -7.58 0.43
C SER A 329 -6.76 -7.73 -0.40
N TYR A 330 -5.68 -8.10 0.27
CA TYR A 330 -4.45 -8.53 -0.39
C TYR A 330 -4.12 -9.95 0.07
N ASP A 331 -5.15 -10.79 0.22
CA ASP A 331 -5.03 -12.22 0.53
C ASP A 331 -4.05 -12.92 -0.42
N TYR A 332 -4.14 -12.57 -1.71
CA TYR A 332 -3.26 -13.03 -2.78
C TYR A 332 -3.37 -14.54 -3.06
N ASP A 333 -4.26 -15.28 -2.38
CA ASP A 333 -4.19 -16.75 -2.26
C ASP A 333 -2.77 -17.19 -1.84
N ALA A 334 -2.17 -16.42 -0.93
CA ALA A 334 -0.85 -16.67 -0.38
C ALA A 334 -0.85 -17.91 0.55
N PRO A 335 0.34 -18.42 0.94
CA PRO A 335 0.43 -19.45 1.97
C PRO A 335 -0.33 -19.07 3.26
N LEU A 336 -0.29 -17.81 3.70
CA LEU A 336 -1.18 -17.33 4.75
C LEU A 336 -2.37 -16.57 4.16
N ASP A 337 -3.56 -16.81 4.69
CA ASP A 337 -4.75 -16.02 4.36
C ASP A 337 -4.61 -14.55 4.80
N GLU A 338 -5.57 -13.69 4.40
CA GLU A 338 -5.61 -12.27 4.79
C GLU A 338 -5.50 -12.04 6.32
N ALA A 339 -6.04 -12.95 7.14
CA ALA A 339 -5.98 -12.87 8.60
C ALA A 339 -4.68 -13.42 9.20
N GLY A 340 -3.81 -14.02 8.38
CA GLY A 340 -2.51 -14.56 8.77
C GLY A 340 -2.53 -16.00 9.26
N ASN A 341 -3.55 -16.78 8.93
CA ASN A 341 -3.65 -18.20 9.28
C ASN A 341 -3.03 -19.10 8.20
N ALA A 342 -2.50 -20.24 8.61
CA ALA A 342 -1.97 -21.23 7.67
C ALA A 342 -3.08 -21.83 6.80
N THR A 343 -2.87 -21.82 5.48
CA THR A 343 -3.74 -22.48 4.51
C THR A 343 -3.25 -23.89 4.17
N PRO A 344 -4.01 -24.69 3.40
CA PRO A 344 -3.47 -25.93 2.81
C PRO A 344 -2.20 -25.70 1.96
N LYS A 345 -2.07 -24.53 1.33
CA LYS A 345 -0.87 -24.15 0.56
C LYS A 345 0.35 -23.95 1.46
N PHE A 346 0.17 -23.34 2.63
CA PHE A 346 1.22 -23.26 3.65
C PHE A 346 1.72 -24.64 4.05
N MET A 347 0.82 -25.59 4.33
CA MET A 347 1.23 -26.93 4.75
C MET A 347 1.99 -27.67 3.64
N ALA A 348 1.56 -27.53 2.38
CA ALA A 348 2.24 -28.12 1.24
C ALA A 348 3.64 -27.52 1.02
N PHE A 349 3.79 -26.20 1.11
CA PHE A 349 5.07 -25.53 0.96
C PHE A 349 6.02 -25.81 2.13
N ARG A 350 5.49 -25.88 3.37
CA ARG A 350 6.25 -26.33 4.53
C ARG A 350 6.85 -27.71 4.29
N GLY A 351 6.05 -28.68 3.84
CA GLY A 351 6.55 -30.03 3.54
C GLY A 351 7.57 -30.08 2.40
N ALA A 352 7.51 -29.15 1.44
CA ALA A 352 8.55 -29.01 0.41
C ALA A 352 9.86 -28.44 0.99
N ILE A 353 9.78 -27.40 1.81
CA ILE A 353 10.93 -26.76 2.44
C ILE A 353 11.63 -27.70 3.43
N GLU A 354 10.87 -28.49 4.21
CA GLU A 354 11.42 -29.42 5.22
C GLU A 354 12.47 -30.38 4.66
N LYS A 355 12.39 -30.73 3.37
CA LYS A 355 13.36 -31.62 2.69
C LYS A 355 14.76 -31.01 2.55
N TYR A 356 14.87 -29.69 2.60
CA TYR A 356 16.10 -28.93 2.33
C TYR A 356 16.69 -28.29 3.59
N LEU A 357 16.12 -28.56 4.76
CA LEU A 357 16.66 -28.07 6.02
C LEU A 357 17.97 -28.77 6.39
N PRO A 358 18.87 -28.12 7.15
CA PRO A 358 20.05 -28.77 7.67
C PRO A 358 19.69 -30.01 8.50
N ALA A 359 20.51 -31.06 8.40
CA ALA A 359 20.28 -32.32 9.09
C ALA A 359 20.05 -32.11 10.60
N GLY A 360 19.03 -32.75 11.16
CA GLY A 360 18.65 -32.61 12.58
C GLY A 360 17.82 -31.37 12.91
N THR A 361 17.62 -30.45 11.97
CA THR A 361 16.74 -29.29 12.17
C THR A 361 15.28 -29.71 12.18
N LYS A 362 14.53 -29.28 13.18
CA LYS A 362 13.07 -29.41 13.22
C LYS A 362 12.44 -28.03 13.10
N LEU A 363 11.46 -27.90 12.21
CA LEU A 363 10.68 -26.67 12.13
C LEU A 363 9.84 -26.48 13.40
N PRO A 364 9.68 -25.24 13.88
CA PRO A 364 8.76 -24.92 14.96
C PRO A 364 7.33 -25.42 14.67
N ALA A 365 6.53 -25.60 15.72
CA ALA A 365 5.11 -25.85 15.54
C ALA A 365 4.43 -24.68 14.80
N VAL A 366 3.43 -24.99 13.99
CA VAL A 366 2.60 -23.97 13.33
C VAL A 366 1.74 -23.28 14.39
N PRO A 367 1.80 -21.94 14.54
CA PRO A 367 0.87 -21.22 15.40
C PRO A 367 -0.58 -21.57 15.07
N ALA A 368 -1.42 -21.67 16.11
CA ALA A 368 -2.84 -21.97 15.92
C ALA A 368 -3.54 -20.85 15.15
N ALA A 369 -4.57 -21.22 14.38
CA ALA A 369 -5.41 -20.25 13.70
C ALA A 369 -6.04 -19.29 14.72
N LYS A 370 -6.10 -18.00 14.35
CA LYS A 370 -6.72 -16.96 15.17
C LYS A 370 -8.21 -17.27 15.35
N PRO A 371 -8.77 -17.07 16.56
CA PRO A 371 -10.21 -17.21 16.76
C PRO A 371 -10.94 -16.13 15.94
N THR A 372 -12.09 -16.51 15.39
CA THR A 372 -13.01 -15.58 14.74
C THR A 372 -14.31 -15.49 15.52
N MET A 373 -15.08 -14.43 15.29
CA MET A 373 -16.40 -14.24 15.89
C MET A 373 -17.41 -13.69 14.88
N ARG A 374 -18.67 -14.06 15.10
CA ARG A 374 -19.82 -13.37 14.51
C ARG A 374 -20.28 -12.24 15.43
N THR A 375 -20.50 -11.04 14.90
CA THR A 375 -21.09 -9.95 15.71
C THR A 375 -22.61 -10.10 15.77
N PRO A 376 -23.28 -9.56 16.80
CA PRO A 376 -24.71 -9.23 16.66
C PRO A 376 -24.91 -8.26 15.48
N VAL A 377 -26.15 -8.12 15.02
CA VAL A 377 -26.50 -7.09 14.04
C VAL A 377 -26.22 -5.72 14.65
N ILE A 378 -25.34 -4.96 13.98
CA ILE A 378 -24.93 -3.62 14.37
C ILE A 378 -25.87 -2.63 13.67
N THR A 379 -26.71 -1.94 14.43
CA THR A 379 -27.57 -0.88 13.91
C THR A 379 -26.81 0.45 13.88
N LEU A 380 -26.65 1.02 12.69
CA LEU A 380 -26.04 2.33 12.47
C LEU A 380 -27.11 3.42 12.55
N SER A 381 -27.52 3.72 13.79
CA SER A 381 -28.66 4.58 14.13
C SER A 381 -28.47 6.06 13.77
N SER A 382 -27.24 6.53 13.58
CA SER A 382 -26.97 7.90 13.14
C SER A 382 -26.70 7.93 11.64
N ALA A 383 -27.39 8.83 10.94
CA ALA A 383 -27.16 9.13 9.53
C ALA A 383 -26.85 10.62 9.36
N THR A 384 -25.75 10.94 8.67
CA THR A 384 -25.35 12.30 8.33
C THR A 384 -25.26 12.42 6.82
N ASN A 385 -26.08 13.26 6.20
CA ASN A 385 -25.93 13.61 4.79
C ASN A 385 -24.56 14.27 4.59
N LEU A 386 -23.72 13.71 3.73
CA LEU A 386 -22.37 14.24 3.49
C LEU A 386 -22.38 15.72 3.06
N LEU A 387 -23.37 16.12 2.26
CA LEU A 387 -23.51 17.50 1.78
C LEU A 387 -23.82 18.52 2.90
N SER A 388 -24.22 18.04 4.09
CA SER A 388 -24.54 18.90 5.24
C SER A 388 -23.33 19.20 6.15
N VAL A 389 -22.20 18.53 5.92
CA VAL A 389 -20.99 18.62 6.75
C VAL A 389 -19.75 18.93 5.91
N LEU A 390 -19.94 19.59 4.78
CA LEU A 390 -18.85 19.96 3.89
C LEU A 390 -17.94 21.02 4.54
N PRO A 391 -16.61 20.91 4.33
CA PRO A 391 -15.66 21.91 4.82
C PRO A 391 -15.76 23.22 4.01
N LYS A 392 -14.87 24.17 4.30
CA LYS A 392 -14.73 25.37 3.46
C LYS A 392 -14.24 24.97 2.05
N PRO A 393 -14.87 25.46 0.97
CA PRO A 393 -14.45 25.13 -0.39
C PRO A 393 -13.23 25.92 -0.85
N VAL A 394 -12.53 25.37 -1.84
CA VAL A 394 -11.59 26.10 -2.71
C VAL A 394 -12.33 26.48 -3.99
N VAL A 395 -12.28 27.75 -4.38
CA VAL A 395 -13.01 28.27 -5.55
C VAL A 395 -12.05 28.41 -6.74
N SER A 396 -12.48 28.00 -7.93
CA SER A 396 -11.74 28.18 -9.19
C SER A 396 -12.71 28.28 -10.37
N ALA A 397 -12.28 28.92 -11.46
CA ALA A 397 -13.08 28.98 -12.68
C ALA A 397 -13.22 27.60 -13.35
N ALA A 398 -12.18 26.77 -13.29
CA ALA A 398 -12.11 25.42 -13.87
C ALA A 398 -12.04 24.37 -12.75
N PRO A 399 -12.44 23.11 -13.01
CA PRO A 399 -12.22 22.03 -12.05
C PRO A 399 -10.73 21.89 -11.74
N GLN A 400 -10.41 21.53 -10.50
CA GLN A 400 -9.04 21.30 -10.02
C GLN A 400 -8.84 19.81 -9.72
N THR A 401 -7.65 19.29 -9.99
CA THR A 401 -7.32 17.91 -9.59
C THR A 401 -7.10 17.82 -8.08
N PHE A 402 -7.04 16.60 -7.55
CA PHE A 402 -6.74 16.35 -6.14
C PHE A 402 -5.38 16.98 -5.76
N GLU A 403 -4.38 16.86 -6.62
CA GLU A 403 -3.04 17.39 -6.42
C GLU A 403 -3.01 18.93 -6.40
N ASP A 404 -3.76 19.59 -7.29
CA ASP A 404 -3.91 21.05 -7.30
C ASP A 404 -4.60 21.57 -6.03
N LEU A 405 -5.52 20.77 -5.48
CA LEU A 405 -6.20 21.01 -4.20
C LEU A 405 -5.34 20.65 -2.98
N ASN A 406 -4.11 20.18 -3.22
CA ASN A 406 -3.19 19.69 -2.21
C ASN A 406 -3.81 18.56 -1.36
N GLN A 407 -4.51 17.64 -2.02
CA GLN A 407 -5.14 16.46 -1.44
C GLN A 407 -4.58 15.19 -2.09
N ASP A 408 -4.30 14.21 -1.26
CA ASP A 408 -3.73 12.92 -1.63
C ASP A 408 -4.78 11.91 -2.10
N TYR A 409 -5.74 11.59 -1.23
CA TYR A 409 -6.61 10.43 -1.31
C TYR A 409 -8.07 10.79 -0.99
N GLY A 410 -8.95 9.79 -0.92
CA GLY A 410 -10.36 9.98 -0.57
C GLY A 410 -11.18 10.59 -1.70
N PHE A 411 -11.88 11.68 -1.40
CA PHE A 411 -12.92 12.23 -2.27
C PHE A 411 -12.80 13.75 -2.43
N VAL A 412 -13.25 14.27 -3.57
CA VAL A 412 -13.48 15.71 -3.77
C VAL A 412 -14.89 15.89 -4.31
N LEU A 413 -15.66 16.77 -3.68
CA LEU A 413 -16.95 17.21 -4.21
C LEU A 413 -16.73 18.48 -5.04
N TYR A 414 -17.11 18.44 -6.31
CA TYR A 414 -17.11 19.55 -7.24
C TYR A 414 -18.53 20.12 -7.33
N ARG A 415 -18.72 21.38 -6.94
CA ARG A 415 -20.02 22.05 -6.92
C ARG A 415 -20.02 23.26 -7.84
N THR A 416 -21.10 23.45 -8.58
CA THR A 416 -21.40 24.68 -9.31
C THR A 416 -22.91 24.90 -9.37
N THR A 417 -23.33 25.98 -10.02
CA THR A 417 -24.73 26.34 -10.21
C THR A 417 -25.00 26.60 -11.68
N LEU A 418 -26.08 26.01 -12.19
CA LEU A 418 -26.49 26.06 -13.59
C LEU A 418 -27.92 26.59 -13.73
N ALA A 419 -28.22 27.20 -14.87
CA ALA A 419 -29.60 27.43 -15.29
C ALA A 419 -30.21 26.09 -15.76
N GLY A 420 -31.32 25.69 -15.15
CA GLY A 420 -32.00 24.45 -15.48
C GLY A 420 -33.12 24.62 -16.51
N GLY A 421 -34.06 23.66 -16.53
CA GLY A 421 -35.17 23.62 -17.48
C GLY A 421 -34.83 22.96 -18.82
N ARG A 422 -33.76 22.17 -18.87
CA ARG A 422 -33.31 21.46 -20.08
C ARG A 422 -32.68 20.11 -19.72
N THR A 423 -32.72 19.20 -20.69
CA THR A 423 -31.97 17.94 -20.68
C THR A 423 -30.73 18.09 -21.56
N GLY A 424 -29.66 17.37 -21.22
CA GLY A 424 -28.55 17.16 -22.15
C GLY A 424 -27.37 16.45 -21.50
N THR A 425 -26.32 16.31 -22.29
CA THR A 425 -25.17 15.47 -21.92
C THR A 425 -24.28 16.22 -20.94
N LEU A 426 -24.08 15.66 -19.75
CA LEU A 426 -23.01 16.04 -18.84
C LEU A 426 -21.78 15.20 -19.19
N GLN A 427 -20.71 15.86 -19.63
CA GLN A 427 -19.42 15.25 -19.93
C GLN A 427 -18.40 15.66 -18.87
N LEU A 428 -17.73 14.69 -18.26
CA LEU A 428 -16.60 14.85 -17.34
C LEU A 428 -15.33 14.39 -18.04
N LYS A 429 -14.71 15.26 -18.83
CA LYS A 429 -13.57 14.86 -19.67
C LYS A 429 -12.40 14.40 -18.81
N ASP A 430 -11.92 13.18 -19.08
CA ASP A 430 -10.87 12.47 -18.33
C ASP A 430 -11.18 12.39 -16.81
N LEU A 431 -12.37 11.84 -16.49
CA LEU A 431 -12.79 11.51 -15.13
C LEU A 431 -11.89 10.45 -14.49
N ARG A 432 -11.39 10.75 -13.28
CA ARG A 432 -10.51 9.86 -12.49
C ARG A 432 -10.95 9.79 -11.03
N ASP A 433 -11.70 8.79 -10.59
CA ASP A 433 -12.08 7.60 -11.37
C ASP A 433 -13.55 7.19 -11.26
N TYR A 434 -14.23 7.54 -10.17
CA TYR A 434 -15.65 7.24 -10.01
C TYR A 434 -16.39 8.48 -9.56
N ALA A 435 -17.50 8.82 -10.23
CA ALA A 435 -18.31 9.98 -9.89
C ALA A 435 -19.73 9.59 -9.49
N VAL A 436 -20.23 10.22 -8.44
CA VAL A 436 -21.67 10.30 -8.13
C VAL A 436 -22.14 11.71 -8.50
N VAL A 437 -23.05 11.80 -9.47
CA VAL A 437 -23.61 13.07 -9.94
C VAL A 437 -24.91 13.35 -9.21
N LEU A 438 -25.03 14.51 -8.59
CA LEU A 438 -26.21 14.96 -7.88
C LEU A 438 -26.75 16.27 -8.44
N VAL A 439 -28.07 16.33 -8.58
CA VAL A 439 -28.83 17.52 -8.97
C VAL A 439 -29.68 17.94 -7.78
N ASN A 440 -29.46 19.15 -7.26
CA ASN A 440 -30.12 19.65 -6.06
C ASN A 440 -30.04 18.66 -4.87
N GLY A 441 -28.88 18.01 -4.72
CA GLY A 441 -28.60 17.06 -3.64
C GLY A 441 -29.20 15.65 -3.82
N GLN A 442 -29.87 15.37 -4.94
CA GLN A 442 -30.35 14.03 -5.28
C GLN A 442 -29.44 13.38 -6.32
N ARG A 443 -28.98 12.15 -6.09
CA ARG A 443 -28.20 11.41 -7.08
C ARG A 443 -29.04 11.14 -8.33
N VAL A 444 -28.49 11.46 -9.49
CA VAL A 444 -29.11 11.22 -10.80
C VAL A 444 -28.32 10.27 -11.68
N ALA A 445 -27.00 10.13 -11.45
CA ALA A 445 -26.15 9.24 -12.22
C ALA A 445 -24.89 8.83 -11.44
N THR A 446 -24.24 7.78 -11.92
CA THR A 446 -22.88 7.40 -11.55
C THR A 446 -22.06 7.18 -12.82
N LEU A 447 -20.78 7.53 -12.77
CA LEU A 447 -19.82 7.29 -13.85
C LEU A 447 -18.65 6.47 -13.30
N ASP A 448 -18.31 5.39 -13.98
CA ASP A 448 -17.26 4.45 -13.60
C ASP A 448 -16.17 4.33 -14.68
N ARG A 449 -14.95 4.77 -14.36
CA ARG A 449 -13.79 4.68 -15.27
C ARG A 449 -13.46 3.24 -15.67
N ARG A 450 -13.76 2.21 -14.85
CA ARG A 450 -13.57 0.80 -15.24
C ARG A 450 -14.39 0.42 -16.47
N LEU A 451 -15.53 1.10 -16.65
CA LEU A 451 -16.49 0.91 -17.73
C LEU A 451 -16.36 2.00 -18.81
N GLU A 452 -15.27 2.78 -18.79
CA GLU A 452 -15.02 3.90 -19.71
C GLU A 452 -16.18 4.93 -19.72
N GLN A 453 -16.86 5.08 -18.58
CA GLN A 453 -17.96 6.03 -18.44
C GLN A 453 -17.42 7.38 -17.97
N ASP A 454 -17.53 8.39 -18.81
CA ASP A 454 -17.15 9.77 -18.51
C ASP A 454 -18.26 10.78 -18.84
N GLN A 455 -19.39 10.32 -19.37
CA GLN A 455 -20.55 11.14 -19.70
C GLN A 455 -21.88 10.46 -19.42
N THR A 456 -22.92 11.26 -19.22
CA THR A 456 -24.30 10.79 -19.02
C THR A 456 -25.32 11.87 -19.37
N GLU A 457 -26.52 11.48 -19.78
CA GLU A 457 -27.65 12.39 -19.96
C GLU A 457 -28.27 12.74 -18.61
N ILE A 458 -28.44 14.03 -18.32
CA ILE A 458 -29.14 14.50 -17.12
C ILE A 458 -30.21 15.54 -17.47
N THR A 459 -31.27 15.57 -16.68
CA THR A 459 -32.31 16.60 -16.74
C THR A 459 -32.15 17.56 -15.57
N LEU A 460 -31.98 18.84 -15.88
CA LEU A 460 -31.95 19.90 -14.85
C LEU A 460 -33.36 20.48 -14.69
N PRO A 461 -33.95 20.48 -13.47
CA PRO A 461 -35.27 21.07 -13.23
C PRO A 461 -35.26 22.59 -13.49
N LYS A 462 -36.42 23.20 -13.74
CA LYS A 462 -36.50 24.66 -13.99
C LYS A 462 -35.92 25.46 -12.83
N GLY A 463 -35.32 26.61 -13.15
CA GLY A 463 -34.76 27.54 -12.16
C GLY A 463 -33.25 27.39 -12.00
N THR A 464 -32.75 27.83 -10.83
CA THR A 464 -31.33 27.74 -10.48
C THR A 464 -31.05 26.36 -9.88
N VAL A 465 -30.12 25.62 -10.47
CA VAL A 465 -29.84 24.22 -10.12
C VAL A 465 -28.43 24.09 -9.56
N THR A 466 -28.30 23.45 -8.40
CA THR A 466 -26.99 23.04 -7.87
C THR A 466 -26.59 21.72 -8.50
N LEU A 467 -25.44 21.72 -9.19
CA LEU A 467 -24.79 20.51 -9.69
C LEU A 467 -23.64 20.16 -8.75
N ASP A 468 -23.69 18.96 -8.19
CA ASP A 468 -22.69 18.38 -7.31
C ASP A 468 -22.13 17.11 -7.97
N ILE A 469 -20.81 16.97 -8.00
CA ILE A 469 -20.13 15.78 -8.53
C ILE A 469 -19.15 15.31 -7.45
N LEU A 470 -19.50 14.24 -6.75
CA LEU A 470 -18.62 13.61 -5.77
C LEU A 470 -17.70 12.64 -6.51
N VAL A 471 -16.41 12.96 -6.60
CA VAL A 471 -15.41 12.14 -7.27
C VAL A 471 -14.56 11.40 -6.25
N GLU A 472 -14.42 10.09 -6.43
CA GLU A 472 -13.52 9.23 -5.67
C GLU A 472 -12.22 8.99 -6.45
N ASN A 473 -11.09 9.12 -5.75
CA ASN A 473 -9.82 8.56 -6.19
C ASN A 473 -9.81 7.05 -5.86
N LEU A 474 -9.88 6.18 -6.89
CA LEU A 474 -9.90 4.72 -6.74
C LEU A 474 -8.51 4.06 -6.70
N GLY A 475 -7.45 4.85 -6.52
CA GLY A 475 -6.07 4.37 -6.47
C GLY A 475 -5.27 4.80 -7.69
N ARG A 476 -4.12 5.44 -7.53
CA ARG A 476 -3.23 5.79 -8.64
C ARG A 476 -2.64 4.52 -9.25
N LEU A 477 -2.38 4.60 -10.56
CA LEU A 477 -1.71 3.55 -11.30
C LEU A 477 -0.36 3.27 -10.66
N ASN A 478 -0.05 2.00 -10.47
CA ASN A 478 1.19 1.54 -9.85
C ASN A 478 2.14 0.83 -10.80
N PHE A 479 1.71 0.61 -12.04
CA PHE A 479 2.49 -0.09 -13.05
C PHE A 479 2.24 0.49 -14.45
N GLY A 480 3.21 0.30 -15.34
CA GLY A 480 3.07 0.57 -16.76
C GLY A 480 3.43 2.00 -17.21
N PRO A 481 3.20 2.31 -18.49
CA PRO A 481 3.71 3.54 -19.11
C PRO A 481 2.96 4.80 -18.67
N PHE A 482 1.80 4.65 -18.03
CA PHE A 482 0.94 5.76 -17.62
C PHE A 482 1.23 6.28 -16.20
N LEU A 483 2.34 5.86 -15.57
CA LEU A 483 2.73 6.31 -14.22
C LEU A 483 2.82 7.83 -14.07
N ASN A 484 3.25 8.56 -15.11
CA ASN A 484 3.32 10.02 -15.07
C ASN A 484 1.96 10.71 -15.30
N GLN A 485 0.93 9.94 -15.68
CA GLN A 485 -0.43 10.43 -15.90
C GLN A 485 -1.33 9.95 -14.77
N ASN A 486 -1.06 10.39 -13.54
CA ASN A 486 -1.68 9.84 -12.34
C ASN A 486 -2.49 10.83 -11.51
N ARG A 487 -2.69 12.05 -12.01
CA ARG A 487 -3.54 13.06 -11.39
C ARG A 487 -4.99 12.56 -11.29
N LYS A 488 -5.69 12.92 -10.22
CA LYS A 488 -7.03 12.41 -9.86
C LYS A 488 -8.08 13.51 -9.79
N GLY A 489 -9.35 13.14 -9.85
CA GLY A 489 -10.48 14.06 -9.94
C GLY A 489 -10.95 14.26 -11.37
N ILE A 490 -11.34 15.49 -11.70
CA ILE A 490 -11.63 15.89 -13.08
C ILE A 490 -10.38 16.63 -13.59
N THR A 491 -9.65 16.00 -14.51
CA THR A 491 -8.31 16.48 -14.93
C THR A 491 -8.35 17.54 -16.02
N GLU A 492 -9.43 17.57 -16.80
CA GLU A 492 -9.64 18.54 -17.87
C GLU A 492 -10.83 19.45 -17.57
N GLN A 493 -11.98 19.22 -18.21
CA GLN A 493 -13.14 20.12 -18.18
C GLN A 493 -14.44 19.36 -17.97
N VAL A 494 -15.46 20.10 -17.56
CA VAL A 494 -16.84 19.63 -17.53
C VAL A 494 -17.65 20.42 -18.54
N SER A 495 -18.49 19.76 -19.31
CA SER A 495 -19.49 20.44 -20.15
C SER A 495 -20.88 19.88 -19.92
N PHE A 496 -21.89 20.74 -20.08
CA PHE A 496 -23.29 20.36 -20.06
C PHE A 496 -23.95 20.83 -21.34
N ALA A 497 -24.54 19.89 -22.08
CA ALA A 497 -25.23 20.11 -23.33
C ALA A 497 -24.42 20.98 -24.32
N GLY A 498 -23.15 20.60 -24.49
CA GLY A 498 -22.17 21.23 -25.39
C GLY A 498 -21.50 22.49 -24.85
N THR A 499 -21.92 23.02 -23.69
CA THR A 499 -21.35 24.25 -23.11
C THR A 499 -20.45 23.93 -21.93
N GLU A 500 -19.24 24.51 -21.89
CA GLU A 500 -18.31 24.36 -20.77
C GLU A 500 -18.92 24.92 -19.47
N VAL A 501 -18.78 24.16 -18.38
CA VAL A 501 -19.27 24.53 -17.05
C VAL A 501 -18.12 25.12 -16.23
N LYS A 502 -18.36 26.29 -15.65
CA LYS A 502 -17.36 27.10 -14.92
C LYS A 502 -17.80 27.37 -13.48
N ASN A 503 -16.95 28.10 -12.75
CA ASN A 503 -17.20 28.63 -11.40
C ASN A 503 -17.43 27.53 -10.36
N TRP A 504 -16.38 26.73 -10.15
CA TRP A 504 -16.38 25.56 -9.29
C TRP A 504 -16.00 25.88 -7.85
N GLN A 505 -16.73 25.27 -6.92
CA GLN A 505 -16.36 25.10 -5.52
C GLN A 505 -15.90 23.66 -5.30
N HIS A 506 -14.73 23.48 -4.68
CA HIS A 506 -14.13 22.18 -4.42
C HIS A 506 -14.10 21.91 -2.92
N PHE A 507 -14.76 20.86 -2.48
CA PHE A 507 -14.75 20.43 -1.09
C PHE A 507 -13.87 19.20 -0.93
N ARG A 508 -12.78 19.39 -0.20
CA ARG A 508 -11.77 18.36 0.06
C ARG A 508 -12.24 17.40 1.15
N LEU A 509 -12.31 16.11 0.85
CA LEU A 509 -12.79 15.08 1.76
C LEU A 509 -11.76 13.94 1.86
N PRO A 510 -10.59 14.20 2.48
CA PRO A 510 -9.52 13.20 2.58
C PRO A 510 -9.84 12.07 3.57
N PHE A 511 -10.71 12.32 4.55
CA PHE A 511 -11.07 11.36 5.62
C PHE A 511 -9.88 10.77 6.41
N ASN A 512 -8.78 11.51 6.52
CA ASN A 512 -7.60 11.13 7.33
C ASN A 512 -7.95 10.93 8.82
N ASP A 513 -9.00 11.59 9.30
CA ASP A 513 -9.49 11.46 10.66
C ASP A 513 -11.02 11.54 10.68
N ILE A 514 -11.68 10.37 10.76
CA ILE A 514 -13.14 10.27 10.70
C ILE A 514 -13.83 10.91 11.91
N SER A 515 -13.12 11.06 13.04
CA SER A 515 -13.67 11.66 14.25
C SER A 515 -13.92 13.16 14.10
N LYS A 516 -13.16 13.82 13.20
CA LYS A 516 -13.30 15.25 12.89
C LYS A 516 -14.44 15.55 11.91
N VAL A 517 -15.00 14.53 11.27
CA VAL A 517 -16.14 14.74 10.37
C VAL A 517 -17.39 14.93 11.21
N GLY A 518 -18.01 16.10 11.10
CA GLY A 518 -19.17 16.49 11.89
C GLY A 518 -20.31 15.46 11.86
N LYS A 519 -21.11 15.47 12.93
CA LYS A 519 -22.43 14.83 12.95
C LYS A 519 -23.45 15.85 12.45
N ALA A 520 -24.42 15.43 11.66
CA ALA A 520 -25.51 16.32 11.26
C ALA A 520 -26.21 16.91 12.51
N PRO A 521 -26.64 18.19 12.47
CA PRO A 521 -27.55 18.73 13.46
C PRO A 521 -28.82 17.86 13.56
N ALA A 522 -29.32 17.63 14.78
CA ALA A 522 -30.55 16.88 15.00
C ALA A 522 -31.71 17.46 14.15
N GLY A 523 -32.46 16.59 13.46
CA GLY A 523 -33.66 16.97 12.70
C GLY A 523 -33.49 17.23 11.19
N LYS A 524 -32.28 17.10 10.61
CA LYS A 524 -32.12 17.05 9.14
C LYS A 524 -32.14 15.60 8.66
N ALA A 525 -33.17 15.24 7.90
CA ALA A 525 -33.29 13.92 7.29
C ALA A 525 -32.05 13.58 6.44
N ALA A 526 -31.64 12.31 6.44
CA ALA A 526 -30.69 11.81 5.45
C ALA A 526 -31.22 12.12 4.05
N ALA A 527 -30.33 12.47 3.10
CA ALA A 527 -30.74 12.60 1.71
C ALA A 527 -31.41 11.29 1.27
N ALA A 528 -32.60 11.36 0.68
CA ALA A 528 -33.34 10.17 0.25
C ALA A 528 -32.52 9.29 -0.71
N ASN A 529 -31.59 9.88 -1.46
CA ASN A 529 -30.79 9.17 -2.47
C ASN A 529 -29.37 9.76 -2.65
N GLY A 530 -28.65 10.14 -1.59
CA GLY A 530 -27.30 10.74 -1.69
C GLY A 530 -26.28 10.14 -0.69
N PRO A 531 -24.97 10.42 -0.85
CA PRO A 531 -23.93 9.88 0.02
C PRO A 531 -24.16 10.21 1.50
N VAL A 532 -24.03 9.18 2.35
CA VAL A 532 -24.35 9.24 3.78
C VAL A 532 -23.21 8.68 4.62
N LEU A 533 -22.95 9.33 5.75
CA LEU A 533 -22.14 8.80 6.84
C LEU A 533 -23.07 8.16 7.87
N ARG A 534 -23.00 6.84 7.99
CA ARG A 534 -23.71 6.03 8.96
C ARG A 534 -22.79 5.78 10.16
N ARG A 535 -23.31 5.91 11.39
CA ARG A 535 -22.56 5.61 12.62
C ARG A 535 -23.37 4.76 13.57
N GLY A 536 -22.71 3.84 14.24
CA GLY A 536 -23.28 2.99 15.27
C GLY A 536 -22.21 2.41 16.18
N SER A 537 -22.65 1.61 17.13
CA SER A 537 -21.75 0.94 18.07
C SER A 537 -22.23 -0.46 18.38
N PHE A 538 -21.29 -1.33 18.75
CA PHE A 538 -21.57 -2.69 19.20
C PHE A 538 -20.64 -3.06 20.35
N THR A 539 -21.03 -4.07 21.13
CA THR A 539 -20.24 -4.52 22.29
C THR A 539 -19.56 -5.84 21.97
N VAL A 540 -18.29 -5.95 22.33
CA VAL A 540 -17.47 -7.16 22.19
C VAL A 540 -17.06 -7.66 23.56
N ALA A 541 -17.37 -8.92 23.88
CA ALA A 541 -16.98 -9.53 25.16
C ALA A 541 -15.51 -9.94 25.18
N THR A 542 -15.10 -10.64 24.12
CA THR A 542 -13.72 -11.09 23.88
C THR A 542 -13.36 -10.75 22.44
N PRO A 543 -12.38 -9.86 22.20
CA PRO A 543 -11.92 -9.56 20.85
C PRO A 543 -11.44 -10.81 20.12
N ALA A 544 -11.96 -11.00 18.92
CA ALA A 544 -11.58 -12.03 17.96
C ALA A 544 -11.71 -11.44 16.55
N ASP A 545 -11.05 -12.03 15.56
CA ASP A 545 -11.13 -11.54 14.19
C ASP A 545 -12.57 -11.65 13.67
N THR A 546 -13.00 -10.72 12.82
CA THR A 546 -14.32 -10.77 12.18
C THR A 546 -14.27 -10.15 10.79
N TYR A 547 -15.35 -10.28 10.02
CA TYR A 547 -15.41 -9.83 8.63
C TYR A 547 -16.72 -9.09 8.39
N PHE A 548 -16.66 -7.76 8.28
CA PHE A 548 -17.86 -6.96 8.06
C PHE A 548 -18.46 -7.27 6.68
N ASP A 549 -19.69 -7.77 6.67
CA ASP A 549 -20.44 -8.13 5.46
C ASP A 549 -20.98 -6.87 4.77
N MET A 550 -20.41 -6.59 3.61
CA MET A 550 -20.76 -5.47 2.75
C MET A 550 -21.62 -5.91 1.56
N SER A 551 -22.06 -7.17 1.50
CA SER A 551 -22.79 -7.73 0.36
C SER A 551 -24.13 -7.05 0.10
N GLN A 552 -24.78 -6.48 1.11
CA GLN A 552 -26.03 -5.73 0.95
C GLN A 552 -25.81 -4.22 0.73
N TRP A 553 -24.58 -3.76 0.92
CA TRP A 553 -24.19 -2.37 0.76
C TRP A 553 -23.93 -2.04 -0.72
N GLY A 554 -23.67 -0.77 -1.00
CA GLY A 554 -23.39 -0.26 -2.35
C GLY A 554 -21.89 -0.08 -2.56
N LYS A 555 -21.40 1.12 -2.26
CA LYS A 555 -19.97 1.45 -2.42
C LYS A 555 -19.53 2.48 -1.39
N GLY A 556 -18.34 2.29 -0.81
CA GLY A 556 -17.71 3.30 0.03
C GLY A 556 -16.61 2.75 0.93
N CYS A 557 -16.58 3.22 2.18
CA CYS A 557 -15.48 2.95 3.13
C CYS A 557 -15.99 2.69 4.55
N VAL A 558 -15.22 1.94 5.34
CA VAL A 558 -15.57 1.62 6.73
C VAL A 558 -14.43 1.97 7.68
N TRP A 559 -14.77 2.56 8.82
CA TRP A 559 -13.86 2.79 9.94
C TRP A 559 -14.35 2.04 11.18
N LEU A 560 -13.41 1.43 11.90
CA LEU A 560 -13.62 0.81 13.20
C LEU A 560 -12.75 1.52 14.22
N ASN A 561 -13.35 2.12 15.24
CA ASN A 561 -12.60 2.84 16.29
C ASN A 561 -11.59 3.86 15.74
N GLY A 562 -11.91 4.50 14.60
CA GLY A 562 -11.02 5.42 13.88
C GLY A 562 -10.07 4.76 12.88
N HIS A 563 -9.85 3.44 12.93
CA HIS A 563 -9.02 2.73 11.94
C HIS A 563 -9.78 2.56 10.62
N HIS A 564 -9.21 3.06 9.52
CA HIS A 564 -9.78 2.91 8.19
C HIS A 564 -9.56 1.48 7.66
N LEU A 565 -10.61 0.66 7.63
CA LEU A 565 -10.51 -0.75 7.27
C LEU A 565 -10.22 -0.97 5.78
N GLY A 566 -10.71 -0.08 4.92
CA GLY A 566 -10.54 -0.11 3.48
C GLY A 566 -11.82 0.26 2.75
N ARG A 567 -11.84 -0.02 1.45
CA ARG A 567 -12.97 0.20 0.55
C ARG A 567 -13.81 -1.06 0.38
N TYR A 568 -15.11 -0.89 0.18
CA TYR A 568 -15.99 -1.96 -0.28
C TYR A 568 -16.75 -1.53 -1.53
N TRP A 569 -17.13 -2.51 -2.35
CA TRP A 569 -17.92 -2.27 -3.54
C TRP A 569 -18.72 -3.52 -3.91
N GLU A 570 -20.03 -3.35 -4.11
CA GLU A 570 -20.97 -4.44 -4.39
C GLU A 570 -20.62 -5.30 -5.61
N VAL A 571 -19.83 -4.78 -6.56
CA VAL A 571 -19.41 -5.53 -7.77
C VAL A 571 -18.50 -6.72 -7.45
N GLY A 572 -17.86 -6.73 -6.27
CA GLY A 572 -16.98 -7.82 -5.85
C GLY A 572 -15.61 -7.83 -6.54
N PRO A 573 -14.80 -8.89 -6.39
CA PRO A 573 -15.20 -10.19 -5.83
C PRO A 573 -15.22 -10.19 -4.28
N GLN A 574 -14.50 -9.26 -3.65
CA GLN A 574 -14.52 -9.02 -2.22
C GLN A 574 -15.88 -8.46 -1.77
N GLN A 575 -16.58 -9.16 -0.87
CA GLN A 575 -17.84 -8.71 -0.26
C GLN A 575 -17.72 -8.48 1.25
N THR A 576 -16.58 -8.81 1.85
CA THR A 576 -16.32 -8.56 3.27
C THR A 576 -15.05 -7.75 3.52
N LEU A 577 -15.04 -6.92 4.56
CA LEU A 577 -13.83 -6.24 5.05
C LEU A 577 -13.28 -6.93 6.30
N TYR A 578 -12.00 -7.32 6.27
CA TYR A 578 -11.34 -7.93 7.42
C TYR A 578 -11.18 -6.95 8.58
N VAL A 579 -11.63 -7.38 9.76
CA VAL A 579 -11.50 -6.67 11.03
C VAL A 579 -10.56 -7.46 11.95
N PRO A 580 -9.35 -6.94 12.21
CA PRO A 580 -8.40 -7.60 13.10
C PRO A 580 -8.83 -7.43 14.56
N ALA A 581 -8.72 -8.50 15.35
CA ALA A 581 -8.93 -8.50 16.79
C ALA A 581 -8.10 -7.40 17.49
N GLU A 582 -6.91 -7.11 16.95
CA GLU A 582 -5.97 -6.10 17.44
C GLU A 582 -6.55 -4.67 17.46
N TRP A 583 -7.59 -4.39 16.64
CA TRP A 583 -8.26 -3.08 16.59
C TRP A 583 -9.64 -3.06 17.26
N LEU A 584 -10.05 -4.20 17.82
CA LEU A 584 -11.26 -4.33 18.61
C LEU A 584 -10.94 -4.14 20.09
N LYS A 585 -11.86 -3.48 20.80
CA LYS A 585 -11.80 -3.30 22.26
C LYS A 585 -12.79 -4.25 22.92
N LYS A 586 -12.44 -4.77 24.10
CA LYS A 586 -13.46 -5.30 25.01
C LYS A 586 -14.41 -4.16 25.40
N GLY A 587 -15.71 -4.40 25.35
CA GLY A 587 -16.74 -3.38 25.54
C GLY A 587 -17.16 -2.72 24.22
N ALA A 588 -17.45 -1.42 24.27
CA ALA A 588 -18.02 -0.69 23.15
C ALA A 588 -17.00 -0.40 22.04
N ASN A 589 -17.41 -0.66 20.80
CA ASN A 589 -16.68 -0.36 19.58
C ASN A 589 -17.54 0.52 18.68
N GLU A 590 -16.94 1.55 18.08
CA GLU A 590 -17.63 2.44 17.12
C GLU A 590 -17.36 1.97 15.69
N VAL A 591 -18.40 1.98 14.86
CA VAL A 591 -18.30 1.78 13.42
C VAL A 591 -18.87 2.99 12.68
N VAL A 592 -18.12 3.46 11.69
CA VAL A 592 -18.56 4.48 10.74
C VAL A 592 -18.51 3.91 9.33
N VAL A 593 -19.57 4.11 8.55
CA VAL A 593 -19.63 3.70 7.14
C VAL A 593 -19.95 4.93 6.29
N LEU A 594 -19.11 5.23 5.31
CA LEU A 594 -19.46 6.09 4.20
C LEU A 594 -20.11 5.21 3.14
N GLU A 595 -21.39 5.44 2.85
CA GLU A 595 -22.16 4.73 1.82
C GLU A 595 -22.62 5.72 0.75
N MET A 596 -22.25 5.46 -0.51
CA MET A 596 -22.50 6.37 -1.62
C MET A 596 -23.71 6.03 -2.48
N LEU A 597 -24.10 4.75 -2.52
CA LEU A 597 -25.03 4.22 -3.50
C LEU A 597 -26.32 3.63 -2.91
N LYS A 598 -26.30 3.11 -1.69
CA LYS A 598 -27.46 2.53 -1.01
C LYS A 598 -27.67 3.19 0.35
N PRO A 599 -27.97 4.49 0.40
CA PRO A 599 -27.99 5.25 1.63
C PRO A 599 -29.01 4.75 2.66
N GLN A 600 -30.00 3.95 2.26
CA GLN A 600 -30.97 3.29 3.14
C GLN A 600 -30.37 2.21 4.04
N GLN A 601 -29.21 1.63 3.70
CA GLN A 601 -28.57 0.59 4.49
C GLN A 601 -28.11 1.13 5.85
N ASP A 602 -28.48 0.42 6.91
CA ASP A 602 -28.20 0.80 8.29
C ASP A 602 -27.89 -0.38 9.21
N LYS A 603 -27.82 -1.59 8.65
CA LYS A 603 -27.50 -2.83 9.38
C LYS A 603 -26.20 -3.39 8.86
N LEU A 604 -25.29 -3.67 9.78
CA LEU A 604 -24.02 -4.32 9.51
C LEU A 604 -23.88 -5.57 10.37
N VAL A 605 -23.19 -6.59 9.86
CA VAL A 605 -22.86 -7.79 10.62
C VAL A 605 -21.43 -8.19 10.34
N GLY A 606 -20.69 -8.59 11.36
CA GLY A 606 -19.40 -9.26 11.22
C GLY A 606 -19.61 -10.77 11.14
N LEU A 607 -18.99 -11.40 10.15
CA LEU A 607 -18.99 -12.84 9.90
C LEU A 607 -17.73 -13.50 10.49
N GLU A 608 -17.73 -14.82 10.55
CA GLU A 608 -16.59 -15.63 11.00
C GLU A 608 -15.61 -15.98 9.88
N LYS A 609 -16.02 -15.80 8.62
CA LYS A 609 -15.22 -16.10 7.43
C LYS A 609 -15.37 -14.97 6.40
N PRO A 610 -14.32 -14.72 5.59
CA PRO A 610 -14.41 -13.75 4.52
C PRO A 610 -15.25 -14.28 3.35
N ILE A 611 -15.74 -13.36 2.53
CA ILE A 611 -16.34 -13.62 1.22
C ILE A 611 -15.49 -12.84 0.21
N LEU A 612 -14.63 -13.55 -0.52
CA LEU A 612 -13.68 -12.96 -1.47
C LEU A 612 -13.99 -13.28 -2.93
N ASP A 613 -15.00 -14.13 -3.21
CA ASP A 613 -15.20 -14.81 -4.49
C ASP A 613 -16.58 -14.56 -5.13
N VAL A 614 -17.31 -13.53 -4.67
CA VAL A 614 -18.65 -13.21 -5.18
C VAL A 614 -18.61 -11.95 -6.04
N VAL A 615 -18.71 -12.13 -7.36
CA VAL A 615 -18.85 -11.06 -8.34
C VAL A 615 -20.33 -10.83 -8.65
N LYS A 616 -20.75 -9.56 -8.69
CA LYS A 616 -22.09 -9.18 -9.15
C LYS A 616 -21.99 -8.51 -10.51
N ALA A 617 -22.91 -8.83 -11.42
CA ALA A 617 -22.91 -8.22 -12.74
C ALA A 617 -23.09 -6.70 -12.64
N ASP A 618 -22.34 -5.92 -13.44
CA ASP A 618 -22.36 -4.45 -13.47
C ASP A 618 -23.75 -3.85 -13.84
N GLY A 619 -24.76 -4.68 -14.12
CA GLY A 619 -26.16 -4.30 -14.41
C GLY A 619 -27.21 -4.70 -13.36
N GLU A 620 -26.94 -5.62 -12.44
CA GLU A 620 -27.90 -5.97 -11.37
C GLU A 620 -27.93 -4.92 -10.25
N ALA A 621 -26.80 -4.24 -10.02
CA ALA A 621 -26.68 -3.11 -9.10
C ALA A 621 -27.62 -1.93 -9.45
N ARG A 622 -28.06 -1.82 -10.72
CA ARG A 622 -28.98 -0.77 -11.20
C ARG A 622 -30.47 -1.12 -11.02
N ARG A 623 -30.82 -2.35 -10.63
CA ARG A 623 -32.22 -2.85 -10.65
C ARG A 623 -32.92 -2.93 -9.29
N THR A 624 -32.35 -2.37 -8.22
CA THR A 624 -33.04 -2.31 -6.92
C THR A 624 -33.49 -0.89 -6.60
N ASN A 625 -34.72 -0.61 -7.06
CA ASN A 625 -35.70 0.45 -6.75
C ASN A 625 -35.24 1.91 -6.71
#